data_AF-A0A3M0FPY3-F1
#
_entry.id   AF-A0A3M0FPY3-F1
#
_cell.length_a   1.000
_cell.length_b   1.000
_cell.length_c   1.000
_cell.angle_alpha   90.00
_cell.angle_beta   90.00
_cell.angle_gamma   90.00
#
_symmetry.space_group_name_H-M   'P 1'
#
loop_
_entity.id
_entity.type
_entity.pdbx_description
1 polymer ?
#
loop_
_entity_poly.entity_id
_entity_poly.type
_entity_poly.pdbx_seq_one_letter_code
_entity_poly.pdbx_strand_id
1 'polypeptide(L)'
;MHKHFLSFTLRSYVFATLDLMRLSRARTVTLSCMLVALVIGYGFGGSSVAIAVAILALPPVAWAFDNDSGTFLILATLFVVAIGVMVLLIALMALVH
;
A
#
# COMPACT_ATOMS: atom_id res chain seq x y z
N MET A 1 44.82 -1.05 9.84
CA MET A 1 43.65 -0.38 9.24
C MET A 1 42.69 -1.32 8.50
N HIS A 2 43.16 -2.40 7.87
CA HIS A 2 42.31 -3.32 7.08
C HIS A 2 41.18 -4.04 7.85
N LYS A 3 41.40 -4.40 9.12
CA LYS A 3 40.42 -5.15 9.95
C LYS A 3 39.21 -4.30 10.37
N HIS A 4 39.41 -3.00 10.60
CA HIS A 4 38.31 -2.09 10.95
C HIS A 4 37.40 -1.79 9.75
N PHE A 5 37.97 -1.74 8.54
CA PHE A 5 37.20 -1.52 7.31
C PHE A 5 36.26 -2.69 6.99
N LEU A 6 36.75 -3.93 7.17
CA LEU A 6 35.97 -5.17 7.02
C LEU A 6 34.85 -5.29 8.06
N SER A 7 35.14 -4.93 9.32
CA SER A 7 34.15 -4.89 10.39
C SER A 7 33.01 -3.90 10.11
N PHE A 8 33.34 -2.73 9.56
CA PHE A 8 32.34 -1.70 9.24
C PHE A 8 31.44 -2.15 8.09
N THR A 9 32.02 -2.67 7.00
CA THR A 9 31.25 -3.17 5.85
C THR A 9 30.33 -4.33 6.23
N LEU A 10 30.81 -5.33 6.99
CA LEU A 10 29.97 -6.43 7.46
C LEU A 10 28.79 -5.95 8.31
N ARG A 11 29.01 -4.96 9.19
CA ARG A 11 27.94 -4.37 9.99
C ARG A 11 26.90 -3.65 9.12
N SER A 12 27.35 -2.92 8.09
CA SER A 12 26.47 -2.27 7.12
C SER A 12 25.61 -3.29 6.34
N TYR A 13 26.19 -4.42 5.92
CA TYR A 13 25.45 -5.48 5.23
C TYR A 13 24.41 -6.17 6.12
N VAL A 14 24.73 -6.38 7.41
CA VAL A 14 23.76 -6.94 8.37
C VAL A 14 22.57 -6.00 8.59
N PHE A 15 22.81 -4.68 8.66
CA PHE A 15 21.72 -3.71 8.74
C PHE A 15 20.87 -3.69 7.47
N ALA A 16 21.50 -3.62 6.29
CA ALA A 16 20.78 -3.64 5.01
C ALA A 16 19.93 -4.91 4.80
N THR A 17 20.45 -6.07 5.20
CA THR A 17 19.71 -7.34 5.08
C THR A 17 18.51 -7.43 6.04
N LEU A 18 18.63 -6.89 7.26
CA LEU A 18 17.51 -6.80 8.19
C LEU A 18 16.39 -5.87 7.68
N ASP A 19 16.75 -4.73 7.09
CA ASP A 19 15.78 -3.80 6.52
C ASP A 19 15.06 -4.40 5.29
N LEU A 20 15.79 -5.10 4.42
CA LEU A 20 15.20 -5.83 3.29
C LEU A 20 14.22 -6.92 3.75
N MET A 21 14.57 -7.67 4.81
CA MET A 21 13.68 -8.68 5.38
C MET A 21 12.42 -8.05 5.99
N ARG A 22 12.55 -6.90 6.65
CA ARG A 22 11.40 -6.16 7.21
C ARG A 22 10.47 -5.63 6.11
N LEU A 23 11.04 -5.08 5.04
CA LEU A 23 10.28 -4.58 3.88
C LEU A 23 9.54 -5.71 3.16
N SER A 24 10.22 -6.84 2.94
CA SER A 24 9.62 -8.04 2.34
C SER A 24 8.46 -8.58 3.18
N ARG A 25 8.62 -8.60 4.51
CA ARG A 25 7.56 -8.98 5.44
C ARG A 25 6.37 -8.03 5.39
N ALA A 26 6.62 -6.72 5.40
CA ALA A 26 5.57 -5.71 5.31
C ALA A 26 4.75 -5.85 4.02
N ARG A 27 5.43 -5.99 2.86
CA ARG A 27 4.77 -6.25 1.56
C ARG A 27 3.89 -7.50 1.59
N THR A 28 4.42 -8.60 2.14
CA THR A 28 3.68 -9.87 2.22
C THR A 28 2.43 -9.76 3.08
N VAL A 29 2.52 -9.06 4.23
CA VAL A 29 1.38 -8.83 5.13
C VAL A 29 0.33 -7.91 4.50
N THR A 30 0.75 -6.85 3.81
CA THR A 30 -0.19 -5.94 3.13
C THR A 30 -0.95 -6.68 2.03
N LEU A 31 -0.26 -7.49 1.23
CA LEU A 31 -0.90 -8.28 0.17
C LEU A 31 -1.84 -9.37 0.71
N SER A 32 -1.46 -10.08 1.77
CA SER A 32 -2.33 -11.10 2.36
C SER A 32 -3.58 -10.48 2.99
N CYS A 33 -3.45 -9.34 3.68
CA CYS A 33 -4.58 -8.60 4.22
C CYS A 33 -5.52 -8.11 3.10
N MET A 34 -4.96 -7.58 2.01
CA MET A 34 -5.73 -7.14 0.85
C MET A 34 -6.50 -8.29 0.20
N LEU A 35 -5.86 -9.45 0.01
CA LEU A 35 -6.51 -10.64 -0.54
C LEU A 35 -7.67 -11.10 0.33
N VAL A 36 -7.48 -11.16 1.65
CA VAL A 36 -8.54 -11.51 2.60
C VAL A 36 -9.70 -10.50 2.52
N ALA A 37 -9.39 -9.21 2.52
CA ALA A 37 -10.39 -8.15 2.41
C ALA A 37 -11.17 -8.21 1.07
N LEU A 38 -10.49 -8.53 -0.04
CA LEU A 38 -11.10 -8.73 -1.36
C LEU A 38 -12.04 -9.93 -1.37
N VAL A 39 -11.60 -11.07 -0.82
CA VAL A 39 -12.42 -12.30 -0.75
C VAL A 39 -13.65 -12.09 0.12
N ILE A 40 -13.49 -11.47 1.29
CA ILE A 40 -14.61 -11.14 2.18
C ILE A 40 -15.53 -10.12 1.51
N GLY A 41 -14.99 -9.03 0.96
CA GLY A 41 -15.76 -8.00 0.28
C GLY A 41 -16.57 -8.54 -0.89
N TYR A 42 -15.97 -9.40 -1.70
CA TYR A 42 -16.67 -10.09 -2.79
C TYR A 42 -17.75 -11.05 -2.29
N GLY A 43 -17.43 -11.85 -1.26
CA GLY A 43 -18.36 -12.85 -0.71
C GLY A 43 -19.59 -12.25 -0.03
N PHE A 44 -19.45 -11.10 0.64
CA PHE A 44 -20.55 -10.46 1.38
C PHE A 44 -21.25 -9.33 0.60
N GLY A 45 -20.50 -8.59 -0.23
CA GLY A 45 -20.99 -7.37 -0.88
C GLY A 45 -20.95 -7.41 -2.40
N GLY A 46 -20.49 -8.51 -3.01
CA GLY A 46 -20.39 -8.66 -4.46
C GLY A 46 -19.24 -7.86 -5.08
N SER A 47 -19.29 -7.74 -6.41
CA SER A 47 -18.22 -7.11 -7.20
C SER A 47 -18.01 -5.63 -6.89
N SER A 48 -19.07 -4.88 -6.58
CA SER A 48 -18.99 -3.45 -6.25
C SER A 48 -18.20 -3.19 -4.96
N VAL A 49 -18.43 -3.99 -3.92
CA VAL A 49 -17.68 -3.89 -2.65
C VAL A 49 -16.24 -4.34 -2.83
N ALA A 50 -15.99 -5.41 -3.59
CA ALA A 50 -14.63 -5.84 -3.92
C ALA A 50 -13.83 -4.74 -4.64
N ILE A 51 -14.47 -4.01 -5.58
CA ILE A 51 -13.85 -2.88 -6.28
C ILE A 51 -13.56 -1.73 -5.32
N ALA A 52 -14.50 -1.38 -4.43
CA ALA A 52 -14.29 -0.33 -3.43
C ALA A 52 -13.13 -0.66 -2.48
N VAL A 53 -13.04 -1.91 -2.02
CA VAL A 53 -11.92 -2.40 -1.19
C VAL A 53 -10.60 -2.33 -1.96
N ALA A 54 -10.57 -2.72 -3.23
CA ALA A 54 -9.36 -2.65 -4.05
C ALA A 54 -8.87 -1.21 -4.21
N ILE A 55 -9.78 -0.26 -4.46
CA ILE A 55 -9.45 1.17 -4.58
C ILE A 55 -8.92 1.71 -3.26
N LEU A 56 -9.60 1.44 -2.14
CA LEU A 56 -9.19 1.92 -0.81
C LEU A 56 -7.85 1.32 -0.34
N ALA A 57 -7.48 0.14 -0.84
CA ALA A 57 -6.21 -0.51 -0.54
C ALA A 57 -5.02 0.04 -1.36
N LEU A 58 -5.25 0.88 -2.37
CA LEU A 58 -4.17 1.43 -3.22
C LEU A 58 -3.11 2.21 -2.43
N PRO A 59 -3.43 3.11 -1.48
CA PRO A 59 -2.43 3.85 -0.72
C PRO A 59 -1.53 2.97 0.16
N PRO A 60 -2.02 2.00 0.96
CA PRO A 60 -1.14 1.12 1.73
C PRO A 60 -0.33 0.16 0.84
N VAL A 61 -0.88 -0.27 -0.30
CA VAL A 61 -0.09 -1.02 -1.30
C VAL A 61 0.99 -0.12 -1.88
N ALA A 62 0.65 1.11 -2.25
CA ALA A 62 1.62 2.06 -2.77
C ALA A 62 2.72 2.35 -1.76
N TRP A 63 2.40 2.54 -0.49
CA TRP A 63 3.39 2.73 0.57
C TRP A 63 4.35 1.54 0.70
N ALA A 64 3.85 0.30 0.57
CA ALA A 64 4.68 -0.90 0.67
C ALA A 64 5.62 -1.09 -0.55
N PHE A 65 5.25 -0.56 -1.71
CA PHE A 65 5.97 -0.73 -2.98
C PHE A 65 6.61 0.55 -3.53
N ASP A 66 6.44 1.69 -2.85
CA ASP A 66 7.01 2.95 -3.30
C ASP A 66 8.53 2.90 -3.25
N ASN A 67 9.14 3.69 -4.13
CA ASN A 67 10.58 3.93 -4.12
C ASN A 67 10.89 5.17 -3.25
N ASP A 68 12.18 5.50 -3.09
CA ASP A 68 12.62 6.65 -2.27
C ASP A 68 12.02 8.00 -2.70
N SER A 69 11.45 8.10 -3.91
CA SER A 69 10.83 9.33 -4.41
C SER A 69 9.43 9.58 -3.85
N GLY A 70 8.71 8.59 -3.31
CA GLY A 70 7.35 8.80 -2.77
C GLY A 70 6.26 9.05 -3.84
N THR A 71 6.62 9.01 -5.13
CA THR A 71 5.73 9.46 -6.22
C THR A 71 4.55 8.50 -6.39
N PHE A 72 4.78 7.20 -6.23
CA PHE A 72 3.71 6.22 -6.42
C PHE A 72 2.65 6.33 -5.31
N LEU A 73 3.07 6.53 -4.05
CA LEU A 73 2.17 6.79 -2.94
C LEU A 73 1.34 8.05 -3.14
N ILE A 74 1.97 9.15 -3.59
CA ILE A 74 1.27 10.40 -3.87
C ILE A 74 0.21 10.17 -4.96
N LEU A 75 0.58 9.54 -6.07
CA LEU A 75 -0.36 9.25 -7.16
C LEU A 75 -1.51 8.34 -6.71
N ALA A 76 -1.22 7.27 -5.97
CA ALA A 76 -2.24 6.36 -5.45
C ALA A 76 -3.20 7.07 -4.49
N THR A 77 -2.67 7.92 -3.61
CA THR A 77 -3.48 8.69 -2.66
C THR A 77 -4.36 9.71 -3.38
N LEU A 78 -3.80 10.47 -4.33
CA LEU A 78 -4.56 11.41 -5.15
C LEU A 78 -5.67 10.72 -5.94
N PHE A 79 -5.41 9.53 -6.47
CA PHE A 79 -6.42 8.74 -7.18
C PHE A 79 -7.59 8.34 -6.27
N VAL A 80 -7.31 7.82 -5.06
CA VAL A 80 -8.36 7.47 -4.10
C VAL A 80 -9.17 8.70 -3.67
N VAL A 81 -8.49 9.82 -3.39
CA VAL A 81 -9.17 11.08 -3.05
C VAL A 81 -10.06 11.55 -4.20
N ALA A 82 -9.57 11.51 -5.44
CA ALA A 82 -10.34 11.91 -6.61
C ALA A 82 -11.61 11.06 -6.77
N ILE A 83 -11.50 9.73 -6.67
CA ILE A 83 -12.65 8.83 -6.71
C ILE A 83 -13.62 9.12 -5.56
N GLY A 84 -13.11 9.28 -4.34
CA GLY A 84 -13.93 9.60 -3.17
C GLY A 84 -14.72 10.89 -3.33
N VAL A 85 -14.09 11.94 -3.87
CA VAL A 85 -14.76 13.20 -4.19
C VAL A 85 -15.83 13.00 -5.25
N MET A 86 -15.55 12.26 -6.33
CA MET A 86 -16.55 11.98 -7.36
C MET A 86 -17.76 11.24 -6.79
N VAL A 87 -17.54 10.20 -5.97
CA VAL A 87 -18.62 9.45 -5.32
C VAL A 87 -19.41 10.35 -4.37
N LEU A 88 -18.76 11.21 -3.59
CA LEU A 88 -19.41 12.16 -2.70
C LEU A 88 -20.30 13.13 -3.49
N LEU A 89 -19.81 13.68 -4.59
CA LEU A 89 -20.57 14.60 -5.44
C LEU A 89 -21.82 13.93 -6.04
N ILE A 90 -21.68 12.68 -6.50
CA ILE A 90 -22.82 11.89 -6.99
C ILE A 90 -23.84 11.64 -5.88
N ALA A 91 -23.38 11.28 -4.68
CA ALA A 91 -24.25 11.06 -3.54
C ALA A 91 -25.01 12.34 -3.12
N LEU A 92 -24.32 13.49 -3.14
CA LEU A 92 -24.95 14.80 -2.88
C LEU A 92 -25.99 15.15 -3.95
N MET A 93 -25.69 14.90 -5.23
CA MET A 93 -26.66 15.10 -6.32
C MET A 93 -27.89 14.21 -6.14
N ALA A 94 -27.70 12.96 -5.69
CA ALA A 94 -28.79 12.03 -5.42
C ALA A 94 -29.65 12.40 -4.20
N LEU A 95 -29.11 13.12 -3.22
CA LEU A 95 -29.86 13.61 -2.05
C LEU A 95 -30.72 14.85 -2.34
N VAL A 96 -30.34 15.63 -3.36
CA VAL A 96 -31.04 16.86 -3.75
C VAL A 96 -32.25 16.55 -4.66
N HIS A 97 -32.26 15.38 -5.30
CA HIS A 97 -33.36 14.89 -6.13
C HIS A 97 -34.33 14.00 -5.35
#